data_AF-A0A2V9H7J4-F1
#
_entry.id   AF-A0A2V9H7J4-F1
#
_cell.length_a   1.000
_cell.length_b   1.000
_cell.length_c   1.000
_cell.angle_alpha   90.00
_cell.angle_beta   90.00
_cell.angle_gamma   90.00
#
_symmetry.space_group_name_H-M   'P 1'
#
loop_
_entity.id
_entity.type
_entity.pdbx_description
1 polymer ?
#
loop_
_entity_poly.entity_id
_entity_poly.type
_entity_poly.pdbx_seq_one_letter_code
_entity_poly.pdbx_strand_id
1 'polypeptide(L)'
;MRLGSEVGMDKPMLRRRFLVAAGAAAVAAPPGGNAFARPRAAATIQTAKQARLFVGCCAYSYFKYFNAGSMTMESFIHRAVELEVYGVDITTYWLKSVEPE
;
A
#
# COMPACT_ATOMS: atom_id res chain seq x y z
N MET A 1 -6.48 41.57 24.84
CA MET A 1 -5.77 40.36 25.33
C MET A 1 -6.77 39.21 25.25
N ARG A 2 -6.71 38.20 24.39
CA ARG A 2 -5.72 37.67 23.43
C ARG A 2 -6.48 37.25 22.15
N LEU A 3 -5.85 37.47 20.98
CA LEU A 3 -6.16 36.72 19.76
C LEU A 3 -5.84 35.24 20.00
N GLY A 4 -6.77 34.35 19.69
CA GLY A 4 -6.50 32.93 19.50
C GLY A 4 -6.34 32.67 18.02
N SER A 5 -5.11 32.74 17.52
CA SER A 5 -4.72 32.31 16.19
C SER A 5 -4.97 30.82 16.02
N GLU A 6 -5.84 30.42 15.08
CA GLU A 6 -5.84 29.06 14.54
C GLU A 6 -4.48 28.79 13.91
N VAL A 7 -3.69 27.95 14.56
CA VAL A 7 -2.48 27.35 14.00
C VAL A 7 -2.93 26.51 12.81
N GLY A 8 -2.56 26.95 11.60
CA GLY A 8 -2.78 26.21 10.37
C GLY A 8 -2.13 24.84 10.46
N MET A 9 -2.93 23.82 10.72
CA MET A 9 -2.54 22.43 10.55
C MET A 9 -2.43 22.18 9.05
N ASP A 10 -1.19 22.09 8.54
CA ASP A 10 -0.91 21.69 7.17
C ASP A 10 -1.59 20.35 6.89
N LYS A 11 -2.74 20.41 6.21
CA LYS A 11 -3.49 19.22 5.81
C LYS A 11 -2.64 18.47 4.79
N PRO A 12 -2.17 17.24 5.07
CA PRO A 12 -1.40 16.49 4.09
C PRO A 12 -2.28 16.34 2.85
N MET A 13 -1.82 16.87 1.72
CA MET A 13 -2.58 16.81 0.48
C MET A 13 -2.89 15.35 0.16
N LEU A 14 -4.18 15.00 0.16
CA LEU A 14 -4.66 13.71 -0.29
C LEU A 14 -4.11 13.47 -1.71
N ARG A 15 -3.43 12.34 -1.94
CA ARG A 15 -2.75 11.99 -3.21
C ARG A 15 -3.60 12.24 -4.46
N ARG A 16 -4.92 12.03 -4.35
CA ARG A 16 -5.89 12.27 -5.41
C ARG A 16 -6.02 13.75 -5.78
N ARG A 17 -5.97 14.67 -4.80
CA ARG A 17 -6.04 16.11 -5.04
C ARG A 17 -4.75 16.64 -5.68
N PHE A 18 -3.61 16.06 -5.33
CA PHE A 18 -2.33 16.38 -5.97
C PHE A 18 -2.34 16.02 -7.46
N LEU A 19 -2.77 14.80 -7.82
CA LEU A 19 -2.87 14.38 -9.23
C LEU A 19 -3.87 15.24 -10.02
N VAL A 20 -5.02 15.58 -9.42
CA VAL A 20 -6.03 16.46 -10.04
C VAL A 20 -5.48 17.87 -10.27
N ALA A 21 -4.78 18.45 -9.28
CA ALA A 21 -4.19 19.78 -9.40
C ALA A 21 -3.04 19.83 -10.43
N ALA A 22 -2.17 18.82 -10.44
CA ALA A 22 -1.08 18.71 -11.41
C ALA A 22 -1.59 18.54 -12.85
N GLY A 23 -2.66 17.77 -13.05
CA GLY A 23 -3.28 17.61 -14.36
C GLY A 23 -3.92 18.89 -14.89
N ALA A 24 -4.57 19.69 -14.03
CA ALA A 24 -5.20 20.94 -14.43
C ALA A 24 -4.18 22.03 -14.84
N ALA A 25 -3.01 22.07 -14.20
CA ALA A 25 -1.97 23.05 -14.51
C ALA A 25 -1.34 22.87 -15.90
N ALA A 26 -1.31 21.64 -16.44
CA ALA A 26 -0.75 21.36 -17.76
C ALA A 26 -1.61 21.87 -18.93
N VAL A 27 -2.91 22.11 -18.70
CA VAL A 27 -3.87 22.48 -19.76
C VAL A 27 -4.07 23.98 -19.91
N ALA A 28 -3.64 24.77 -18.91
CA ALA A 28 -3.80 26.23 -18.89
C ALA A 28 -2.57 27.00 -19.40
N ALA A 29 -1.54 26.31 -19.90
CA ALA A 29 -0.34 26.95 -20.40
C ALA A 29 -0.59 27.60 -21.79
N PRO A 30 -0.25 28.90 -21.97
CA PRO A 30 -0.41 29.56 -23.27
C PRO A 30 0.55 28.95 -24.32
N PRO A 31 0.11 28.78 -25.57
CA PRO A 31 0.93 28.23 -26.65
C PRO A 31 1.92 29.31 -27.13
N GLY A 32 3.01 29.52 -26.41
CA GLY A 32 4.05 30.48 -26.84
C GLY A 32 4.96 31.03 -25.75
N GLY A 33 4.71 30.76 -24.47
CA GLY A 33 5.74 31.00 -23.44
C GLY A 33 6.84 29.96 -23.59
N ASN A 34 8.12 30.37 -23.50
CA ASN A 34 9.26 29.44 -23.46
C ASN A 34 9.11 28.45 -22.30
N ALA A 35 8.42 27.35 -22.55
CA ALA A 35 8.08 26.27 -21.62
C ALA A 35 9.27 25.35 -21.32
N PHE A 36 10.49 25.82 -21.58
CA PHE A 36 11.74 25.10 -21.32
C PHE A 36 12.54 25.71 -20.17
N ALA A 37 11.93 26.51 -19.29
CA ALA A 37 12.40 26.61 -17.92
C ALA A 37 12.11 25.28 -17.22
N ARG A 38 12.87 24.24 -17.58
CA ARG A 38 12.91 22.97 -16.87
C ARG A 38 13.39 23.32 -15.47
N PRO A 39 12.56 23.20 -14.42
CA PRO A 39 13.04 23.43 -13.07
C PRO A 39 14.24 22.50 -12.91
N ARG A 40 15.41 23.06 -12.59
CA ARG A 40 16.55 22.27 -12.17
C ARG A 40 16.11 21.63 -10.88
N ALA A 41 15.56 20.42 -10.99
CA ALA A 41 15.25 19.60 -9.86
C ALA A 41 16.52 19.56 -9.04
N ALA A 42 16.49 20.14 -7.84
CA ALA A 42 17.52 19.88 -6.86
C ALA A 42 17.71 18.37 -6.86
N ALA A 43 18.96 17.91 -7.00
CA ALA A 43 19.28 16.49 -7.00
C ALA A 43 18.73 15.92 -5.70
N THR A 44 17.49 15.43 -5.76
CA THR A 44 16.86 14.74 -4.68
C THR A 44 17.64 13.46 -4.69
N ILE A 45 18.47 13.26 -3.67
CA ILE A 45 18.99 11.93 -3.39
C ILE A 45 17.73 11.09 -3.22
N GLN A 46 17.35 10.38 -4.29
CA GLN A 46 16.33 9.36 -4.27
C GLN A 46 16.96 8.23 -3.48
N THR A 47 17.03 8.40 -2.16
CA THR A 47 17.08 7.26 -1.27
C THR A 47 15.83 6.49 -1.64
N ALA A 48 15.98 5.37 -2.32
CA ALA A 48 14.87 4.50 -2.67
C ALA A 48 14.13 4.21 -1.36
N LYS A 49 13.04 4.93 -1.10
CA LYS A 49 12.21 4.70 0.07
C LYS A 49 11.52 3.38 -0.19
N GLN A 50 12.20 2.31 0.20
CA GLN A 50 11.67 0.96 0.12
C GLN A 50 10.34 0.96 0.85
N ALA A 51 9.30 0.41 0.21
CA ALA A 51 8.02 0.25 0.86
C ALA A 51 8.22 -0.63 2.09
N ARG A 52 7.87 -0.12 3.27
CA ARG A 52 7.97 -0.85 4.55
C ARG A 52 6.79 -1.80 4.78
N LEU A 53 6.02 -2.08 3.74
CA LEU A 53 4.84 -2.93 3.81
C LEU A 53 5.22 -4.34 3.38
N PHE A 54 5.01 -5.28 4.28
CA PHE A 54 5.15 -6.70 4.00
C PHE A 54 3.84 -7.24 3.41
N VAL A 55 3.95 -7.91 2.27
CA VAL A 55 2.80 -8.57 1.64
C VAL A 55 2.56 -9.91 2.32
N GLY A 56 1.29 -10.22 2.61
CA GLY A 56 0.88 -11.50 3.17
C GLY A 56 -0.34 -12.07 2.45
N CYS A 57 -0.72 -13.31 2.78
CA CYS A 57 -1.93 -13.94 2.28
C CYS A 57 -2.75 -14.58 3.40
N CYS A 58 -4.07 -14.62 3.26
CA CYS A 58 -4.97 -15.15 4.27
C CYS A 58 -5.44 -16.55 3.88
N ALA A 59 -5.42 -17.51 4.81
CA ALA A 59 -5.86 -18.88 4.56
C ALA A 59 -7.33 -18.94 4.10
N TYR A 60 -8.19 -18.02 4.57
CA TYR A 60 -9.58 -17.98 4.16
C TYR A 60 -9.77 -17.76 2.65
N SER A 61 -8.84 -17.07 1.97
CA SER A 61 -8.86 -16.90 0.51
C SER A 61 -8.73 -18.23 -0.25
N TYR A 62 -8.27 -19.29 0.43
CA TYR A 62 -8.09 -20.64 -0.10
C TYR A 62 -9.17 -21.62 0.39
N PHE A 63 -10.22 -21.12 1.05
CA PHE A 63 -11.30 -21.94 1.64
C PHE A 63 -11.87 -22.98 0.66
N LYS A 64 -12.08 -22.62 -0.61
CA LYS A 64 -12.57 -23.56 -1.63
C LYS A 64 -11.66 -24.77 -1.83
N TYR A 65 -10.34 -24.59 -1.72
CA TYR A 65 -9.36 -25.66 -1.91
C TYR A 65 -9.28 -26.56 -0.67
N PHE A 66 -9.36 -25.96 0.53
CA PHE A 66 -9.49 -26.68 1.80
C PHE A 66 -10.77 -27.51 1.84
N ASN A 67 -11.91 -26.91 1.49
CA ASN A 67 -13.21 -27.58 1.48
C ASN A 67 -13.28 -28.71 0.45
N ALA A 68 -12.58 -28.58 -0.69
CA ALA A 68 -12.45 -29.65 -1.67
C ALA A 68 -11.42 -30.72 -1.29
N GLY A 69 -10.69 -30.57 -0.17
CA GLY A 69 -9.61 -31.48 0.23
C GLY A 69 -8.36 -31.44 -0.66
N SER A 70 -8.31 -30.51 -1.62
CA SER A 70 -7.22 -30.39 -2.60
C SER A 70 -5.99 -29.65 -2.06
N MET A 71 -6.10 -29.06 -0.87
CA MET A 71 -5.03 -28.32 -0.20
C MET A 71 -5.06 -28.62 1.30
N THR A 72 -3.89 -28.89 1.87
CA THR A 72 -3.68 -29.03 3.31
C THR A 72 -3.11 -27.72 3.86
N MET A 73 -3.14 -27.52 5.18
CA MET A 73 -2.51 -26.33 5.79
C MET A 73 -1.00 -26.28 5.48
N GLU A 74 -0.34 -27.43 5.47
CA GLU A 74 1.08 -27.56 5.11
C GLU A 74 1.32 -27.13 3.65
N SER A 75 0.50 -27.59 2.69
CA SER A 75 0.67 -27.17 1.30
C SER A 75 0.32 -25.70 1.06
N PHE A 76 -0.61 -25.12 1.84
CA PHE A 76 -0.84 -23.67 1.87
C PHE A 76 0.39 -22.89 2.35
N ILE A 77 1.08 -23.35 3.40
CA ILE A 77 2.31 -22.71 3.89
C ILE A 77 3.42 -22.80 2.83
N HIS A 78 3.60 -23.95 2.19
CA HIS A 78 4.54 -24.08 1.07
C HIS A 78 4.19 -23.13 -0.07
N ARG A 79 2.90 -22.98 -0.38
CA ARG A 79 2.42 -22.03 -1.39
C ARG A 79 2.76 -20.58 -1.03
N ALA A 80 2.72 -20.21 0.23
CA ALA A 80 3.11 -18.87 0.68
C ALA A 80 4.61 -18.61 0.45
N VAL A 81 5.46 -19.63 0.66
CA VAL A 81 6.89 -19.56 0.35
C VAL A 81 7.12 -19.43 -1.15
N GLU A 82 6.42 -20.22 -1.97
CA GLU A 82 6.50 -20.12 -3.45
C GLU A 82 6.10 -18.74 -3.98
N LEU A 83 5.16 -18.06 -3.31
CA LEU A 83 4.70 -16.72 -3.67
C LEU A 83 5.57 -15.60 -3.11
N GLU A 84 6.61 -15.94 -2.35
CA GLU A 84 7.51 -14.99 -1.69
C GLU A 84 6.76 -13.96 -0.82
N VAL A 85 5.64 -14.38 -0.20
CA VAL A 85 4.94 -13.52 0.77
C VAL A 85 5.64 -13.61 2.13
N TYR A 86 5.61 -12.51 2.87
CA TYR A 86 6.31 -12.37 4.15
C TYR A 86 5.58 -13.02 5.32
N GLY A 87 4.28 -13.32 5.16
CA GLY A 87 3.49 -13.88 6.23
C GLY A 87 2.15 -14.42 5.75
N VAL A 88 1.57 -15.28 6.59
CA VAL A 88 0.24 -15.83 6.39
C VAL A 88 -0.65 -15.45 7.56
N ASP A 89 -1.92 -15.17 7.26
CA ASP A 89 -2.96 -14.96 8.26
C ASP A 89 -3.82 -16.23 8.38
N ILE A 90 -3.94 -16.73 9.61
CA ILE A 90 -4.65 -17.97 9.96
C ILE A 90 -5.46 -17.73 11.24
N THR A 91 -6.73 -18.09 11.18
CA THR A 91 -7.66 -18.11 12.32
C THR A 91 -7.57 -19.44 13.07
N THR A 92 -7.95 -19.44 14.35
CA THR A 92 -7.81 -20.60 15.25
C THR A 92 -8.60 -21.83 14.83
N TYR A 93 -9.71 -21.69 14.08
CA TYR A 93 -10.48 -22.82 13.56
C TYR A 93 -9.73 -23.67 12.52
N TRP A 94 -8.55 -23.24 12.07
CA TRP A 94 -7.66 -24.04 11.24
C TRP A 94 -6.67 -24.91 12.04
N LEU A 95 -6.56 -24.68 13.35
CA LEU A 95 -5.66 -25.41 14.22
C LEU A 95 -6.39 -26.62 14.81
N LYS A 96 -5.71 -27.77 14.84
CA LYS A 96 -6.26 -28.98 15.47
C LYS A 96 -6.34 -28.76 16.98
N SER A 97 -7.47 -29.14 17.58
CA SER A 97 -7.57 -29.21 19.04
C SER A 97 -6.63 -30.30 19.58
N VAL A 98 -6.07 -30.04 20.76
CA VAL A 98 -5.31 -31.01 21.56
C VAL A 98 -6.05 -31.40 22.84
N GLU A 99 -7.26 -30.89 23.02
CA GLU A 99 -8.12 -31.25 24.15
C GLU A 99 -8.62 -32.70 23.98
N PRO A 100 -8.68 -33.48 25.08
CA PRO A 100 -9.28 -34.80 25.05
C PRO A 100 -10.79 -34.71 24.76
N GLU A 101 -11.30 -35.65 23.97
CA GLU A 101 -12.74 -35.83 23.70
C GLU A 101 -13.51 -36.34 24.92
#